data_AF-A0A2N9H1W3-F1
#
_entry.id   AF-A0A2N9H1W3-F1
#
_cell.length_a   1.000
_cell.length_b   1.000
_cell.length_c   1.000
_cell.angle_alpha   90.00
_cell.angle_beta   90.00
_cell.angle_gamma   90.00
#
_symmetry.space_group_name_H-M   'P 1'
#
loop_
_entity.id
_entity.type
_entity.pdbx_description
1 polymer ?
#
loop_
_entity_poly.entity_id
_entity_poly.type
_entity_poly.pdbx_seq_one_letter_code
_entity_poly.pdbx_strand_id
1 'polypeptide(L)'
;MNSFQKLDSTLLTNDLKSKFQDFLYVGFLTLPIPPPPLPPSHSDATGCLPWLDRQKLSSVAYISFGTVAAVSPNEAEALEASGVPFLWSLRDNLKQLLPNGFVQRTSASMQGKIVAWAPQSQVLAHSAVGVYRGGVFTKNGMLKSLELVMGEHEGGRRMREKIRELKEIVVKAAGPYGMASKNFKTLVELISK
;
A
#
# COMPACT_ATOMS: atom_id res chain seq x y z
N MET A 1 -17.21 9.82 -8.10
CA MET A 1 -15.82 9.36 -8.32
C MET A 1 -15.21 8.92 -6.99
N ASN A 2 -14.66 7.70 -6.94
CA ASN A 2 -13.98 7.11 -5.77
C ASN A 2 -12.52 7.61 -5.70
N SER A 3 -12.34 8.92 -5.54
CA SER A 3 -11.05 9.62 -5.54
C SER A 3 -11.16 10.92 -4.73
N PHE A 4 -10.05 11.62 -4.56
CA PHE A 4 -9.98 12.97 -4.02
C PHE A 4 -9.60 13.95 -5.11
N GLN A 5 -10.40 15.03 -5.25
CA GLN A 5 -10.15 16.07 -6.26
C GLN A 5 -8.71 16.61 -6.27
N LYS A 6 -8.06 16.67 -5.11
CA LYS A 6 -6.69 17.17 -4.98
C LYS A 6 -5.61 16.22 -5.51
N LEU A 7 -5.95 14.96 -5.77
CA LEU A 7 -5.05 13.98 -6.38
C LEU A 7 -5.14 13.98 -7.89
N ASP A 8 -6.26 14.43 -8.45
CA ASP A 8 -6.51 14.42 -9.88
C ASP A 8 -6.04 15.72 -10.55
N SER A 9 -5.61 15.59 -11.80
CA SER A 9 -5.23 16.76 -12.61
C SER A 9 -6.39 17.72 -12.77
N THR A 10 -6.11 19.02 -12.77
CA THR A 10 -7.11 20.07 -13.02
C THR A 10 -7.73 19.93 -14.40
N LEU A 11 -6.95 19.53 -15.41
CA LEU A 11 -7.42 19.28 -16.77
C LEU A 11 -8.45 18.13 -16.79
N LEU A 12 -8.11 17.00 -16.16
CA LEU A 12 -9.01 15.84 -16.05
C LEU A 12 -10.29 16.21 -15.30
N THR A 13 -10.15 16.93 -14.19
CA THR A 13 -11.30 17.35 -13.37
C THR A 13 -12.23 18.27 -14.15
N ASN A 14 -11.70 19.23 -14.92
CA ASN A 14 -12.50 20.16 -15.70
C ASN A 14 -13.20 19.46 -16.87
N ASP A 15 -12.51 18.55 -17.55
CA ASP A 15 -13.12 17.75 -18.63
C ASP A 15 -14.29 16.91 -18.10
N LEU A 16 -14.10 16.18 -17.00
CA LEU A 16 -15.16 15.39 -16.38
C LEU A 16 -16.34 16.26 -15.92
N LYS A 17 -16.08 17.40 -15.28
CA LYS A 17 -17.13 18.35 -14.87
C LYS A 17 -17.92 18.93 -16.04
N SER A 18 -17.32 19.04 -17.23
CA SER A 18 -18.04 19.52 -18.42
C SER A 18 -18.95 18.46 -19.05
N LYS A 19 -18.69 17.17 -18.77
CA LYS A 19 -19.43 16.03 -19.36
C LYS A 19 -20.54 15.49 -18.46
N PHE A 20 -20.48 15.75 -17.16
CA PHE A 20 -21.46 15.24 -16.19
C PHE A 20 -22.17 16.38 -15.47
N GLN A 21 -23.49 16.28 -15.34
CA GLN A 21 -24.32 17.27 -14.65
C GLN A 21 -23.94 17.40 -13.16
N ASP A 22 -23.71 16.27 -12.49
CA ASP A 22 -23.23 16.20 -11.12
C ASP A 22 -21.97 15.32 -11.03
N PHE A 23 -20.80 15.94 -10.92
CA PHE A 23 -19.53 15.23 -10.78
C PHE A 23 -18.97 15.37 -9.35
N LEU A 24 -19.21 14.35 -8.54
CA LEU A 24 -18.89 14.34 -7.11
C LEU A 24 -17.69 13.45 -6.77
N TYR A 25 -16.69 14.01 -6.08
CA TYR A 25 -15.61 13.24 -5.46
C TYR A 25 -16.03 12.80 -4.06
N VAL A 26 -16.30 11.52 -3.85
CA VAL A 26 -16.78 10.99 -2.56
C VAL A 26 -15.66 10.42 -1.69
N GLY A 27 -14.39 10.62 -2.09
CA GLY A 27 -13.25 10.01 -1.42
C GLY A 27 -13.22 8.50 -1.61
N PHE A 28 -12.24 7.84 -0.98
CA PHE A 28 -12.27 6.38 -0.87
C PHE A 28 -13.34 5.99 0.15
N LEU A 29 -14.36 5.24 -0.27
CA LEU A 29 -15.37 4.68 0.65
C LEU A 29 -14.78 3.71 1.70
N THR A 30 -13.47 3.44 1.61
CA THR A 30 -12.68 2.68 2.59
C THR A 30 -12.03 3.56 3.67
N LEU A 31 -12.19 4.88 3.64
CA LEU A 31 -11.79 5.78 4.72
C LEU A 31 -12.94 5.89 5.71
N PRO A 32 -12.82 5.26 6.90
CA PRO A 32 -13.94 5.14 7.79
C PRO A 32 -14.11 6.43 8.60
N ILE A 33 -15.36 6.90 8.71
CA ILE A 33 -16.00 7.22 10.00
C ILE A 33 -15.25 6.43 11.08
N PRO A 34 -14.65 7.06 12.10
CA PRO A 34 -13.47 6.59 12.85
C PRO A 34 -13.28 5.07 12.77
N PRO A 35 -12.11 4.58 12.30
CA PRO A 35 -11.93 3.16 12.01
C PRO A 35 -12.59 2.36 13.12
N PRO A 36 -13.55 1.44 12.80
CA PRO A 36 -14.15 0.60 13.83
C PRO A 36 -12.98 0.10 14.67
N PRO A 37 -13.04 0.27 16.01
CA PRO A 37 -11.90 0.03 16.89
C PRO A 37 -11.20 -1.21 16.38
N LEU A 38 -9.93 -1.02 15.98
CA LEU A 38 -9.12 -2.09 15.39
C LEU A 38 -9.43 -3.34 16.22
N PRO A 39 -9.87 -4.44 15.58
CA PRO A 39 -10.24 -5.63 16.33
C PRO A 39 -9.13 -5.88 17.35
N PRO A 40 -9.48 -6.11 18.63
CA PRO A 40 -8.49 -6.26 19.69
C PRO A 40 -7.42 -7.21 19.18
N SER A 41 -6.15 -6.85 19.42
CA SER A 41 -4.84 -7.33 18.91
C SER A 41 -4.59 -8.85 18.84
N HIS A 42 -5.60 -9.62 18.49
CA HIS A 42 -5.67 -11.07 18.41
C HIS A 42 -6.07 -11.57 17.01
N SER A 43 -6.40 -10.68 16.05
CA SER A 43 -6.80 -11.10 14.70
C SER A 43 -5.69 -11.06 13.64
N ASP A 44 -4.46 -10.67 13.99
CA ASP A 44 -3.31 -10.90 13.12
C ASP A 44 -2.83 -12.34 13.29
N ALA A 45 -3.66 -13.28 12.84
CA ALA A 45 -3.37 -14.70 12.89
C ALA A 45 -2.03 -15.04 12.19
N THR A 46 -1.57 -14.17 11.29
CA THR A 46 -0.32 -14.35 10.55
C THR A 46 0.88 -13.63 11.20
N GLY A 47 0.67 -12.78 12.22
CA GLY A 47 1.71 -12.09 12.97
C GLY A 47 2.53 -11.08 12.15
N CYS A 48 1.91 -10.46 11.15
CA CYS A 48 2.45 -9.36 10.35
C CYS A 48 2.79 -8.11 11.17
N LEU A 49 1.87 -7.58 11.97
CA LEU A 49 2.04 -6.34 12.72
C LEU A 49 3.13 -6.48 13.80
N PRO A 50 3.13 -7.53 14.65
CA PRO A 50 4.21 -7.73 15.61
C PRO A 50 5.58 -7.94 14.96
N TRP A 51 5.61 -8.43 13.72
CA TRP A 51 6.86 -8.52 12.96
C TRP A 51 7.30 -7.15 12.44
N LEU A 52 6.36 -6.33 11.95
CA LEU A 52 6.62 -4.95 11.51
C LEU A 52 7.05 -4.03 12.67
N ASP A 53 6.51 -4.23 13.88
CA ASP A 53 6.90 -3.48 15.09
C ASP A 53 8.40 -3.61 15.42
N ARG A 54 9.03 -4.72 15.00
CA ARG A 54 10.46 -5.00 15.21
C ARG A 54 11.37 -4.39 14.14
N GLN A 55 10.78 -3.82 13.08
CA GLN A 55 11.50 -3.27 11.94
C GLN A 55 11.73 -1.77 12.10
N LYS A 56 12.75 -1.25 11.43
CA LYS A 56 13.04 0.19 11.43
C LYS A 56 11.96 0.95 10.65
N LEU A 57 11.79 2.23 10.96
CA LEU A 57 10.88 3.13 10.26
C LEU A 57 11.18 3.16 8.75
N SER A 58 10.14 3.07 7.91
CA SER A 58 10.23 3.14 6.44
C SER A 58 11.27 2.19 5.82
N SER A 59 11.53 1.05 6.44
CA SER A 59 12.58 0.11 6.03
C SER A 59 12.05 -1.18 5.39
N VAL A 60 10.75 -1.43 5.47
CA VAL A 60 10.12 -2.67 4.99
C VAL A 60 9.50 -2.46 3.61
N ALA A 61 9.76 -3.39 2.70
CA ALA A 61 9.01 -3.54 1.46
C ALA A 61 7.79 -4.44 1.67
N TYR A 62 6.58 -3.93 1.42
CA TYR A 62 5.37 -4.74 1.38
C TYR A 62 5.05 -5.16 -0.05
N ILE A 63 5.01 -6.46 -0.30
CA ILE A 63 4.76 -7.06 -1.61
C ILE A 63 3.43 -7.80 -1.59
N SER A 64 2.54 -7.43 -2.53
CA SER A 64 1.28 -8.10 -2.78
C SER A 64 0.94 -8.02 -4.26
N PHE A 65 0.47 -9.14 -4.82
CA PHE A 65 0.19 -9.28 -6.25
C PHE A 65 -1.32 -9.28 -6.56
N GLY A 66 -2.15 -8.95 -5.58
CA GLY A 66 -3.60 -9.10 -5.70
C GLY A 66 -3.98 -10.56 -6.01
N THR A 67 -5.12 -10.76 -6.66
CA THR A 67 -5.69 -12.10 -6.90
C THR A 67 -5.25 -12.75 -8.22
N VAL A 68 -4.53 -12.03 -9.10
CA VAL A 68 -4.39 -12.41 -10.52
C VAL A 68 -2.94 -12.68 -10.96
N ALA A 69 -1.92 -12.25 -10.22
CA ALA A 69 -0.55 -12.32 -10.72
C ALA A 69 0.21 -13.63 -10.37
N ALA A 70 1.06 -14.05 -11.32
CA ALA A 70 2.03 -15.14 -11.16
C ALA A 70 3.31 -14.64 -10.47
N VAL A 71 3.94 -15.53 -9.71
CA VAL A 71 5.16 -15.25 -8.93
C VAL A 71 6.36 -15.76 -9.68
N SER A 72 7.42 -14.93 -9.78
CA SER A 72 8.66 -15.32 -10.45
C SER A 72 9.77 -15.62 -9.44
N PRO A 73 10.58 -16.69 -9.63
CA PRO A 73 11.76 -16.97 -8.79
C PRO A 73 12.75 -15.80 -8.75
N ASN A 74 12.86 -15.06 -9.86
CA ASN A 74 13.73 -13.89 -10.01
C ASN A 74 13.47 -12.78 -8.98
N GLU A 75 12.22 -12.60 -8.56
CA GLU A 75 11.83 -11.60 -7.56
C GLU A 75 12.24 -12.02 -6.15
N ALA A 76 12.13 -13.31 -5.84
CA ALA A 76 12.61 -13.85 -4.57
C ALA A 76 14.12 -13.66 -4.43
N GLU A 77 14.88 -13.96 -5.49
CA GLU A 77 16.32 -13.73 -5.50
C GLU A 77 16.69 -12.24 -5.38
N ALA A 78 15.92 -11.34 -6.01
CA ALA A 78 16.13 -9.91 -5.88
C ALA A 78 15.88 -9.42 -4.45
N LEU A 79 14.82 -9.90 -3.80
CA LEU A 79 14.55 -9.57 -2.39
C LEU A 79 15.65 -10.04 -1.47
N GLU A 80 16.08 -11.31 -1.62
CA GLU A 80 17.17 -11.88 -0.82
C GLU A 80 18.45 -11.06 -1.00
N ALA A 81 18.85 -10.81 -2.25
CA ALA A 81 20.06 -10.07 -2.59
C ALA A 81 20.02 -8.59 -2.18
N SER A 82 18.83 -7.97 -2.15
CA SER A 82 18.68 -6.56 -1.76
C SER A 82 19.01 -6.31 -0.29
N GLY A 83 18.91 -7.33 0.57
CA GLY A 83 19.04 -7.17 2.03
C GLY A 83 17.87 -6.40 2.68
N VAL A 84 16.93 -5.87 1.89
CA VAL A 84 15.81 -5.08 2.39
C VAL A 84 14.84 -5.97 3.15
N PRO A 85 14.42 -5.60 4.37
CA PRO A 85 13.37 -6.32 5.07
C PRO A 85 12.06 -6.32 4.26
N PHE A 86 11.38 -7.46 4.16
CA PHE A 86 10.17 -7.55 3.33
C PHE A 86 9.06 -8.36 3.98
N LEU A 87 7.83 -7.90 3.76
CA LEU A 87 6.61 -8.64 4.06
C LEU A 87 5.93 -8.99 2.74
N TRP A 88 5.81 -10.29 2.45
CA TRP A 88 5.22 -10.76 1.20
C TRP A 88 3.93 -11.55 1.49
N SER A 89 2.81 -11.00 1.04
CA SER A 89 1.53 -11.72 1.00
C SER A 89 1.49 -12.63 -0.23
N LEU A 90 1.76 -13.91 -0.02
CA LEU A 90 1.90 -14.94 -1.05
C LEU A 90 1.16 -16.22 -0.65
N ARG A 91 0.21 -16.65 -1.48
CA ARG A 91 -0.58 -17.89 -1.26
C ARG A 91 0.34 -19.11 -1.17
N ASP A 92 -0.05 -20.07 -0.33
CA ASP A 92 0.79 -21.25 -0.03
C ASP A 92 1.13 -22.09 -1.25
N ASN A 93 0.20 -22.22 -2.21
CA ASN A 93 0.43 -22.96 -3.45
C ASN A 93 1.51 -22.33 -4.34
N LEU A 94 1.79 -21.03 -4.18
CA LEU A 94 2.82 -20.31 -4.94
C LEU A 94 4.18 -20.32 -4.24
N LYS A 95 4.24 -20.67 -2.95
CA LYS A 95 5.51 -20.79 -2.20
C LYS A 95 6.43 -21.87 -2.78
N GLN A 96 5.85 -22.88 -3.44
CA GLN A 96 6.60 -23.95 -4.12
C GLN A 96 7.41 -23.45 -5.33
N LEU A 97 7.06 -22.28 -5.89
CA LEU A 97 7.79 -21.67 -7.00
C LEU A 97 8.99 -20.83 -6.53
N LEU A 98 9.16 -20.65 -5.21
CA LEU A 98 10.28 -19.90 -4.65
C LEU A 98 11.55 -20.77 -4.65
N PRO A 99 12.74 -20.15 -4.69
CA PRO A 99 14.00 -20.88 -4.59
C PRO A 99 14.04 -21.76 -3.33
N ASN A 100 14.64 -22.95 -3.46
CA ASN A 100 14.74 -23.89 -2.35
C ASN A 100 15.38 -23.24 -1.12
N GLY A 101 14.72 -23.36 0.03
CA GLY A 101 15.17 -22.81 1.30
C GLY A 101 14.99 -21.29 1.48
N PHE A 102 14.47 -20.56 0.48
CA PHE A 102 14.32 -19.10 0.54
C PHE A 102 13.48 -18.65 1.74
N VAL A 103 12.35 -19.30 1.99
CA VAL A 103 11.44 -18.96 3.10
C VAL A 103 12.17 -19.13 4.44
N GLN A 104 12.89 -20.24 4.61
CA GLN A 104 13.62 -20.57 5.82
C GLN A 104 14.79 -19.60 6.06
N ARG A 105 15.60 -19.34 5.02
CA ARG A 105 16.76 -18.42 5.11
C ARG A 105 16.34 -17.01 5.48
N THR A 106 15.35 -16.46 4.77
CA THR A 106 14.88 -15.09 4.99
C THR A 106 14.13 -14.92 6.31
N SER A 107 13.44 -15.97 6.78
CA SER A 107 12.82 -15.96 8.11
C SER A 107 13.86 -16.04 9.23
N ALA A 108 14.89 -16.88 9.09
CA ALA A 108 15.95 -17.05 10.09
C ALA A 108 16.82 -15.80 10.27
N SER A 109 17.07 -15.06 9.20
CA SER A 109 17.78 -13.77 9.24
C SER A 109 16.90 -12.59 9.66
N MET A 110 15.60 -12.82 9.93
CA MET A 110 14.60 -11.79 10.21
C MET A 110 14.43 -10.75 9.07
N GLN A 111 14.93 -11.06 7.87
CA GLN A 111 14.82 -10.23 6.69
C GLN A 111 13.43 -10.32 6.08
N GLY A 112 12.87 -11.53 5.95
CA GLY A 112 11.64 -11.76 5.20
C GLY A 112 10.56 -12.40 6.06
N LYS A 113 9.32 -11.96 5.88
CA LYS A 113 8.13 -12.65 6.36
C LYS A 113 7.18 -12.93 5.21
N ILE A 114 6.81 -14.20 5.02
CA ILE A 114 5.95 -14.65 3.91
C ILE A 114 4.70 -15.28 4.49
N VAL A 115 3.54 -14.70 4.19
CA VAL A 115 2.24 -15.10 4.75
C VAL A 115 1.24 -15.34 3.61
N ALA A 116 0.32 -16.28 3.80
CA ALA A 116 -0.73 -16.54 2.81
C ALA A 116 -1.67 -15.33 2.61
N TRP A 117 -1.84 -14.56 3.69
CA TRP A 117 -2.66 -13.37 3.73
C TRP A 117 -2.11 -12.37 4.75
N ALA A 118 -2.21 -11.08 4.44
CA ALA A 118 -1.85 -9.99 5.32
C ALA A 118 -3.01 -8.98 5.44
N PRO A 119 -3.21 -8.35 6.61
CA PRO A 119 -4.19 -7.28 6.77
C PRO A 119 -3.69 -6.02 6.05
N GLN A 120 -3.82 -5.99 4.72
CA GLN A 120 -3.17 -5.03 3.82
C GLN A 120 -3.38 -3.56 4.23
N SER A 121 -4.58 -3.18 4.67
CA SER A 121 -4.85 -1.81 5.12
C SER A 121 -4.02 -1.43 6.36
N GLN A 122 -3.88 -2.34 7.32
CA GLN A 122 -3.10 -2.13 8.54
C GLN A 122 -1.60 -2.17 8.25
N VAL A 123 -1.15 -3.09 7.39
CA VAL A 123 0.24 -3.16 6.93
C VAL A 123 0.66 -1.87 6.22
N LEU A 124 -0.14 -1.39 5.26
CA LEU A 124 0.15 -0.15 4.53
C LEU A 124 0.09 1.09 5.43
N ALA A 125 -0.68 1.05 6.53
CA ALA A 125 -0.71 2.11 7.52
C ALA A 125 0.47 2.06 8.50
N HIS A 126 1.21 0.94 8.56
CA HIS A 126 2.29 0.74 9.51
C HIS A 126 3.53 1.57 9.16
N SER A 127 4.13 2.21 10.17
CA SER A 127 5.24 3.15 10.01
C SER A 127 6.53 2.50 9.47
N ALA A 128 6.73 1.22 9.75
CA ALA A 128 7.86 0.45 9.22
C ALA A 128 7.81 0.23 7.69
N VAL A 129 6.64 0.31 7.04
CA VAL A 129 6.52 0.07 5.60
C VAL A 129 6.96 1.30 4.83
N GLY A 130 8.04 1.16 4.05
CA GLY A 130 8.63 2.24 3.25
C GLY A 130 8.21 2.21 1.78
N VAL A 131 7.86 1.03 1.25
CA VAL A 131 7.42 0.87 -0.13
C VAL A 131 6.34 -0.19 -0.25
N TYR A 132 5.34 0.08 -1.09
CA TYR A 132 4.39 -0.90 -1.57
C TYR A 132 4.73 -1.30 -3.00
N ARG A 133 4.73 -2.59 -3.28
CA ARG A 133 5.02 -3.10 -4.61
C ARG A 133 3.96 -4.11 -5.06
N GLY A 134 3.27 -3.75 -6.15
CA GLY A 134 2.40 -4.62 -6.94
C GLY A 134 2.86 -4.71 -8.40
N GLY A 135 2.49 -5.76 -9.14
CA GLY A 135 2.92 -6.01 -10.53
C GLY A 135 3.88 -7.18 -10.67
N VAL A 136 4.69 -7.28 -11.73
CA VAL A 136 5.78 -8.28 -11.92
C VAL A 136 7.04 -7.54 -12.38
N PHE A 137 8.21 -7.86 -11.83
CA PHE A 137 9.49 -7.23 -12.20
C PHE A 137 10.54 -8.26 -12.65
N THR A 138 11.53 -7.77 -13.40
CA THR A 138 12.80 -8.49 -13.57
C THR A 138 13.65 -8.33 -12.30
N LYS A 139 14.58 -9.27 -12.07
CA LYS A 139 15.50 -9.23 -10.92
C LYS A 139 16.23 -7.89 -10.81
N ASN A 140 16.88 -7.45 -11.90
CA ASN A 140 17.63 -6.20 -11.94
C ASN A 140 16.74 -4.97 -11.80
N GLY A 141 15.52 -5.01 -12.37
CA GLY A 141 14.54 -3.94 -12.19
C GLY A 141 14.15 -3.79 -10.73
N MET A 142 13.86 -4.90 -10.05
CA MET A 142 13.49 -4.90 -8.64
C MET A 142 14.60 -4.37 -7.74
N LEU A 143 15.84 -4.82 -7.93
CA LEU A 143 17.00 -4.32 -7.17
C LEU A 143 17.17 -2.81 -7.31
N LYS A 144 17.19 -2.30 -8.55
CA LYS A 144 17.32 -0.87 -8.83
C LYS A 144 16.15 -0.05 -8.25
N SER A 145 14.93 -0.57 -8.33
CA SER A 145 13.76 0.12 -7.78
C SER A 145 13.80 0.19 -6.25
N LEU A 146 14.19 -0.88 -5.56
CA LEU A 146 14.34 -0.88 -4.11
C LEU A 146 15.47 0.06 -3.67
N GLU A 147 16.61 0.01 -4.36
CA GLU A 147 17.73 0.93 -4.11
C GLU A 147 17.30 2.39 -4.31
N LEU A 148 16.60 2.71 -5.41
CA LEU A 148 16.14 4.07 -5.70
C LEU A 148 15.13 4.58 -4.66
N VAL A 149 14.15 3.76 -4.28
CA VAL A 149 13.02 4.18 -3.42
C VAL A 149 13.38 4.13 -1.95
N MET A 150 14.21 3.18 -1.52
CA MET A 150 14.52 2.93 -0.10
C MET A 150 15.94 3.31 0.29
N GLY A 151 16.86 3.44 -0.67
CA GLY A 151 18.21 3.91 -0.42
C GLY A 151 18.29 5.41 -0.15
N GLU A 152 19.53 5.89 -0.11
CA GLU A 152 19.91 7.27 0.19
C GLU A 152 19.93 8.19 -1.04
N HIS A 153 19.33 7.76 -2.14
CA HIS A 153 19.18 8.60 -3.32
C HIS A 153 18.24 9.77 -3.03
N GLU A 154 18.62 10.96 -3.48
CA GLU A 154 17.80 12.17 -3.32
C GLU A 154 16.42 12.01 -3.97
N GLY A 155 16.35 11.33 -5.12
CA GLY A 155 15.10 10.97 -5.78
C GLY A 155 14.17 10.15 -4.87
N GLY A 156 14.72 9.13 -4.19
CA GLY A 156 14.02 8.32 -3.20
C GLY A 156 13.47 9.14 -2.04
N ARG A 157 14.32 9.99 -1.43
CA ARG A 157 13.91 10.89 -0.35
C ARG A 157 12.77 11.82 -0.79
N ARG A 158 12.86 12.43 -1.98
CA ARG A 158 11.78 13.26 -2.54
C ARG A 158 10.48 12.50 -2.76
N MET A 159 10.54 11.24 -3.21
CA MET A 159 9.34 10.41 -3.37
C MET A 159 8.67 10.13 -2.01
N ARG A 160 9.47 9.76 -0.99
CA ARG A 160 8.97 9.49 0.37
C ARG A 160 8.39 10.74 1.03
N GLU A 161 8.94 11.91 0.74
CA GLU A 161 8.39 13.17 1.23
C GLU A 161 7.08 13.54 0.55
N LYS A 162 7.03 13.46 -0.79
CA LYS A 162 5.80 13.74 -1.56
C LYS A 162 4.64 12.84 -1.14
N ILE A 163 4.88 11.54 -0.90
CA ILE A 163 3.78 10.65 -0.48
C ILE A 163 3.25 11.01 0.92
N ARG A 164 4.10 11.56 1.80
CA ARG A 164 3.69 12.06 3.12
C ARG A 164 2.79 13.29 2.99
N GLU A 165 3.17 14.25 2.13
CA GLU A 165 2.33 15.41 1.82
C GLU A 165 0.98 14.99 1.21
N LEU A 166 1.00 14.05 0.26
CA LEU A 166 -0.22 13.52 -0.34
C LEU A 166 -1.11 12.81 0.70
N LYS A 167 -0.53 12.07 1.64
CA LYS A 167 -1.26 11.45 2.75
C LYS A 167 -1.98 12.50 3.60
N GLU A 168 -1.32 13.60 3.94
CA GLU A 168 -1.93 14.70 4.70
C GLU A 168 -3.09 15.37 3.93
N ILE A 169 -2.91 15.56 2.62
CA ILE A 169 -3.94 16.08 1.72
C ILE A 169 -5.19 15.18 1.73
N VAL A 170 -5.00 13.87 1.59
CA VAL A 170 -6.08 12.88 1.60
C VAL A 170 -6.79 12.86 2.95
N VAL A 171 -6.05 12.81 4.06
CA VAL A 171 -6.62 12.82 5.42
C VAL A 171 -7.49 14.06 5.63
N LYS A 172 -6.99 15.25 5.24
CA LYS A 172 -7.76 16.50 5.34
C LYS A 172 -9.00 16.49 4.45
N ALA A 173 -8.92 15.94 3.24
CA ALA A 173 -10.04 15.87 2.31
C ALA A 173 -11.11 14.86 2.73
N ALA A 174 -10.72 13.81 3.45
CA ALA A 174 -11.57 12.75 3.99
C ALA A 174 -12.19 13.07 5.36
N GLY A 175 -11.64 14.06 6.09
CA GLY A 175 -12.13 14.45 7.40
C GLY A 175 -13.61 14.91 7.39
N PRO A 176 -14.25 15.07 8.56
CA PRO A 176 -15.67 15.40 8.68
C PRO A 176 -16.07 16.72 8.00
N TYR A 177 -15.13 17.66 7.88
CA TYR A 177 -15.31 18.94 7.19
C TYR A 177 -14.70 18.99 5.78
N GLY A 178 -14.13 17.87 5.32
CA GLY A 178 -13.47 17.73 4.03
C GLY A 178 -14.45 17.71 2.85
N MET A 179 -13.94 17.95 1.63
CA MET A 179 -14.78 17.97 0.42
C MET A 179 -15.43 16.61 0.13
N ALA A 180 -14.78 15.50 0.45
CA ALA A 180 -15.37 14.18 0.25
C ALA A 180 -16.63 14.00 1.11
N SER A 181 -16.56 14.38 2.39
CA SER A 181 -17.70 14.35 3.31
C SER A 181 -18.85 15.26 2.88
N LYS A 182 -18.55 16.45 2.34
CA LYS A 182 -19.57 17.37 1.79
C LYS A 182 -20.24 16.78 0.55
N ASN A 183 -19.44 16.30 -0.40
CA ASN A 183 -19.95 15.67 -1.62
C ASN A 183 -20.76 14.39 -1.33
N PHE A 184 -20.39 13.64 -0.30
CA PHE A 184 -21.16 12.48 0.15
C PHE A 184 -22.54 12.90 0.66
N LYS A 185 -22.65 13.99 1.44
CA LYS A 185 -23.95 14.54 1.86
C LYS A 185 -24.80 14.98 0.68
N THR A 186 -24.21 15.69 -0.28
CA THR A 186 -24.90 16.06 -1.53
C THR A 186 -25.39 14.83 -2.29
N LEU A 187 -24.59 13.77 -2.38
CA LEU A 187 -24.99 12.52 -3.01
C LEU A 187 -26.20 11.90 -2.29
N VAL A 188 -26.18 11.83 -0.95
CA VAL A 188 -27.29 11.31 -0.14
C VAL A 188 -28.57 12.13 -0.39
N GLU A 189 -28.47 13.46 -0.44
CA GLU A 189 -29.62 14.34 -0.74
C GLU A 189 -30.17 14.15 -2.15
N LEU A 190 -29.31 13.88 -3.14
CA LEU A 190 -29.73 13.63 -4.52
C LEU A 190 -30.47 12.29 -4.68
N ILE A 191 -30.04 11.24 -3.97
CA ILE A 191 -30.67 9.91 -4.06
C ILE A 191 -31.88 9.72 -3.16
N SER A 192 -32.08 10.62 -2.18
CA SER A 192 -33.21 10.56 -1.23
C SER A 192 -34.46 11.32 -1.71
N LYS A 193 -34.43 11.86 -2.93
CA LYS A 193 -35.57 12.49 -3.62
C LYS A 193 -36.26 11.48 -4.53
#